data_AF-A0A959CYB4-F1
#
_entry.id   AF-A0A959CYB4-F1
#
_cell.length_a   1.000
_cell.length_b   1.000
_cell.length_c   1.000
_cell.angle_alpha   90.00
_cell.angle_beta   90.00
_cell.angle_gamma   90.00
#
_symmetry.space_group_name_H-M   'P 1'
#
loop_
_entity.id
_entity.type
_entity.pdbx_description
1 polymer ?
#
loop_
_entity_poly.entity_id
_entity_poly.type
_entity_poly.pdbx_seq_one_letter_code
_entity_poly.pdbx_strand_id
1 'polypeptide(L)'
;MKGKMWLSLSAMLLLMAVQGWAQKPPETEKEFDEGYQRRIQMEYIDGVYIPQDLSDALVQLNQLVDRDAKARFKAAPEEEAVHKLHFSFGRWIILNWGFYEGSRLSDSLRKMGIFHPDYMARFIIRSFHRSLNGRPIDVKGQL
;
A
#
# COMPACT_ATOMS: atom_id res chain seq x y z
N MET A 1 55.17 42.42 2.18
CA MET A 1 53.71 42.26 1.97
C MET A 1 53.48 40.92 1.30
N LYS A 2 52.81 39.98 1.97
CA LYS A 2 52.55 38.60 1.51
C LYS A 2 51.03 38.40 1.35
N GLY A 3 50.61 37.78 0.24
CA GLY A 3 49.28 37.22 0.03
C GLY A 3 49.25 36.58 -1.36
N LYS A 4 49.74 35.34 -1.54
CA LYS A 4 49.08 34.04 -1.31
C LYS A 4 47.70 33.92 -2.00
N MET A 5 47.79 33.57 -3.27
CA MET A 5 46.81 32.84 -4.08
C MET A 5 46.26 31.63 -3.30
N TRP A 6 44.96 31.62 -3.00
CA TRP A 6 44.26 30.46 -2.45
C TRP A 6 43.23 29.98 -3.48
N LEU A 7 43.48 28.78 -4.00
CA LEU A 7 42.54 27.97 -4.74
C LEU A 7 41.30 27.75 -3.87
N SER A 8 40.12 28.09 -4.40
CA SER A 8 38.83 27.87 -3.78
C SER A 8 38.49 26.37 -3.72
N LEU A 9 38.96 25.71 -2.67
CA LEU A 9 38.49 24.40 -2.19
C LEU A 9 37.14 24.58 -1.46
N SER A 10 36.07 24.89 -2.19
CA SER A 10 34.72 24.97 -1.58
C SER A 10 33.59 24.68 -2.56
N ALA A 11 33.83 23.81 -3.55
CA ALA A 11 32.77 23.32 -4.44
C ALA A 11 32.80 21.80 -4.63
N MET A 12 33.43 21.07 -3.70
CA MET A 12 33.62 19.62 -3.80
C MET A 12 33.33 18.93 -2.46
N LEU A 13 32.27 19.35 -1.78
CA LEU A 13 31.80 18.76 -0.52
C LEU A 13 30.29 18.93 -0.32
N LEU A 14 29.53 18.85 -1.42
CA LEU A 14 28.06 18.92 -1.40
C LEU A 14 27.42 17.98 -2.42
N LEU A 15 28.08 16.86 -2.72
CA LEU A 15 27.50 15.76 -3.53
C LEU A 15 27.45 14.42 -2.79
N MET A 16 27.86 14.36 -1.52
CA MET A 16 27.79 13.14 -0.70
C MET A 16 26.76 13.27 0.42
N ALA A 17 25.48 13.42 0.08
CA ALA A 17 24.40 13.26 1.07
C ALA A 17 23.02 12.93 0.48
N VAL A 18 22.93 12.52 -0.79
CA VAL A 18 21.68 12.01 -1.37
C VAL A 18 21.83 10.53 -1.73
N GLN A 19 22.30 9.74 -0.78
CA GLN A 19 22.08 8.29 -0.77
C GLN A 19 20.93 8.01 0.20
N GLY A 20 19.82 8.70 0.01
CA GLY A 20 18.63 8.53 0.83
C GLY A 20 17.79 7.35 0.32
N TRP A 21 17.98 6.18 0.91
CA TRP A 21 16.95 5.16 1.13
C TRP A 21 16.12 4.70 -0.08
N ALA A 22 16.72 4.43 -1.24
CA ALA A 22 16.11 3.48 -2.17
C ALA A 22 16.53 2.07 -1.73
N GLN A 23 15.64 1.31 -1.06
CA GLN A 23 15.91 -0.10 -0.81
C GLN A 23 16.07 -0.80 -2.16
N LYS A 24 17.18 -1.53 -2.34
CA LYS A 24 17.35 -2.36 -3.53
C LYS A 24 16.32 -3.49 -3.50
N PRO A 25 15.70 -3.85 -4.65
CA PRO A 25 14.82 -5.00 -4.71
C PRO A 25 15.60 -6.28 -4.33
N PRO A 26 14.94 -7.29 -3.75
CA PRO A 26 15.58 -8.55 -3.41
C PRO A 26 16.12 -9.22 -4.67
N GLU A 27 17.35 -9.73 -4.62
CA GLU A 27 18.02 -10.41 -5.73
C GLU A 27 17.82 -11.93 -5.67
N THR A 28 17.40 -12.45 -4.51
CA THR A 28 17.13 -13.87 -4.29
C THR A 28 15.78 -14.12 -3.61
N GLU A 29 15.24 -15.33 -3.79
CA GLU A 29 14.02 -15.79 -3.09
C GLU A 29 14.19 -15.72 -1.57
N LYS A 30 15.35 -16.10 -1.06
CA LYS A 30 15.66 -16.03 0.37
C LYS A 30 15.59 -14.59 0.91
N GLU A 31 16.16 -13.63 0.19
CA GLU A 31 16.07 -12.21 0.57
C GLU A 31 14.64 -11.68 0.53
N PHE A 32 13.85 -12.09 -0.47
CA PHE A 32 12.43 -11.78 -0.54
C PHE A 32 11.69 -12.35 0.66
N ASP A 33 11.91 -13.61 1.01
CA ASP A 33 11.26 -14.28 2.13
C ASP A 33 11.62 -13.65 3.47
N GLU A 34 12.89 -13.34 3.72
CA GLU A 34 13.33 -12.63 4.93
C GLU A 34 12.68 -11.25 5.03
N GLY A 35 12.57 -10.53 3.90
CA GLY A 35 11.85 -9.27 3.80
C GLY A 35 10.37 -9.42 4.11
N TYR A 36 9.73 -10.42 3.53
CA TYR A 36 8.32 -10.76 3.74
C TYR A 36 8.04 -11.06 5.21
N GLN A 37 8.79 -11.98 5.82
CA GLN A 37 8.62 -12.37 7.23
C GLN A 37 8.78 -11.19 8.19
N ARG A 38 9.66 -10.23 7.86
CA ARG A 38 9.78 -8.99 8.62
C ARG A 38 8.53 -8.12 8.46
N ARG A 39 8.09 -7.89 7.23
CA ARG A 39 6.99 -6.95 6.89
C ARG A 39 5.63 -7.41 7.42
N ILE A 40 5.37 -8.71 7.52
CA ILE A 40 4.12 -9.24 8.08
C ILE A 40 3.97 -9.02 9.59
N GLN A 41 5.04 -8.61 10.29
CA GLN A 41 5.01 -8.28 11.72
C GLN A 41 4.94 -6.76 11.96
N MET A 42 5.05 -5.95 10.92
CA MET A 42 5.12 -4.49 11.04
C MET A 42 3.72 -3.87 11.02
N GLU A 43 3.48 -2.94 11.94
CA GLU A 43 2.26 -2.12 11.95
C GLU A 43 2.34 -0.95 10.98
N TYR A 44 3.56 -0.47 10.70
CA TYR A 44 3.83 0.64 9.79
C TYR A 44 4.93 0.25 8.81
N ILE A 45 4.74 0.60 7.54
CA ILE A 45 5.75 0.47 6.48
C ILE A 45 5.89 1.85 5.84
N ASP A 46 7.11 2.38 5.78
CA ASP A 46 7.40 3.70 5.20
C ASP A 46 6.50 4.84 5.75
N GLY A 47 6.16 4.77 7.03
CA GLY A 47 5.30 5.74 7.72
C GLY A 47 3.80 5.55 7.48
N VAL A 48 3.39 4.53 6.71
CA VAL A 48 1.99 4.20 6.44
C VAL A 48 1.54 3.09 7.38
N TYR A 49 0.42 3.31 8.09
CA TYR A 49 -0.24 2.26 8.87
C TYR A 49 -0.77 1.16 7.94
N ILE A 50 -0.40 -0.09 8.24
CA ILE A 50 -0.85 -1.26 7.49
C ILE A 50 -2.01 -1.89 8.25
N PRO A 51 -3.20 -2.10 7.67
CA PRO A 51 -4.28 -2.78 8.39
C PRO A 51 -3.90 -4.22 8.76
N GLN A 52 -4.33 -4.73 9.91
CA GLN A 52 -4.00 -6.12 10.30
C GLN A 52 -4.80 -7.18 9.52
N ASP A 53 -6.02 -6.83 9.10
CA ASP A 53 -6.96 -7.73 8.43
C ASP A 53 -7.99 -6.92 7.62
N LEU A 54 -8.95 -7.61 6.99
CA LEU A 54 -10.01 -6.96 6.21
C LEU A 54 -10.86 -6.01 7.07
N SER A 55 -11.20 -6.37 8.30
CA SER A 55 -12.06 -5.55 9.15
C SER A 55 -11.40 -4.22 9.47
N ASP A 56 -10.12 -4.24 9.87
CA ASP A 56 -9.33 -3.03 10.08
C ASP A 56 -9.18 -2.23 8.79
N ALA A 57 -8.93 -2.89 7.64
CA ALA A 57 -8.86 -2.20 6.36
C ALA A 57 -10.15 -1.42 6.04
N LEU A 58 -11.32 -1.99 6.31
CA LEU A 58 -12.61 -1.30 6.13
C LEU A 58 -12.76 -0.08 7.06
N VAL A 59 -12.26 -0.16 8.29
CA VAL A 59 -12.23 0.98 9.22
C VAL A 59 -11.33 2.10 8.67
N GLN A 60 -10.12 1.76 8.23
CA GLN A 60 -9.18 2.73 7.65
C GLN A 60 -9.79 3.40 6.41
N LEU A 61 -10.40 2.63 5.49
CA LEU A 61 -11.06 3.22 4.31
C LEU A 61 -12.22 4.13 4.67
N ASN A 62 -13.01 3.78 5.70
CA ASN A 62 -14.10 4.63 6.15
C ASN A 62 -13.60 5.98 6.71
N GLN A 63 -12.39 6.03 7.26
CA GLN A 63 -11.75 7.26 7.73
C GLN A 63 -11.09 8.05 6.59
N LEU A 64 -10.41 7.36 5.66
CA LEU A 64 -9.69 7.96 4.54
C LEU A 64 -10.60 8.59 3.48
N VAL A 65 -11.74 7.95 3.18
CA VAL A 65 -12.63 8.40 2.11
C VAL A 65 -13.63 9.41 2.67
N ASP A 66 -13.69 10.60 2.05
CA ASP A 66 -14.59 11.67 2.44
C ASP A 66 -16.07 11.29 2.29
N ARG A 67 -16.94 12.02 2.98
CA ARG A 67 -18.37 11.70 3.05
C ARG A 67 -19.05 11.68 1.68
N ASP A 68 -18.73 12.62 0.80
CA ASP A 68 -19.38 12.76 -0.50
C ASP A 68 -18.90 11.70 -1.48
N ALA A 69 -17.60 11.39 -1.46
CA ALA A 69 -17.04 10.26 -2.18
C ALA A 69 -17.66 8.93 -1.72
N LYS A 70 -17.79 8.70 -0.40
CA LYS A 70 -18.48 7.52 0.14
C LYS A 70 -19.95 7.45 -0.31
N ALA A 71 -20.67 8.57 -0.30
CA ALA A 71 -22.06 8.60 -0.73
C ALA A 71 -22.21 8.23 -2.22
N ARG A 72 -21.38 8.79 -3.10
CA ARG A 72 -21.36 8.46 -4.53
C ARG A 72 -20.95 7.00 -4.76
N PHE A 73 -19.92 6.54 -4.05
CA PHE A 73 -19.44 5.17 -4.15
C PHE A 73 -20.51 4.15 -3.72
N LYS A 74 -21.18 4.42 -2.59
CA LYS A 74 -22.28 3.59 -2.07
C LYS A 74 -23.45 3.50 -3.05
N ALA A 75 -23.80 4.59 -3.74
CA ALA A 75 -24.94 4.67 -4.64
C ALA A 75 -24.70 4.01 -6.02
N ALA A 76 -23.44 3.88 -6.44
CA ALA A 76 -23.11 3.25 -7.72
C ALA A 76 -23.35 1.72 -7.69
N PRO A 77 -23.70 1.11 -8.84
CA PRO A 77 -23.71 -0.36 -8.98
C PRO A 77 -22.36 -0.96 -8.58
N GLU A 78 -22.37 -2.08 -7.85
CA GLU A 78 -21.17 -2.67 -7.24
C GLU A 78 -20.03 -2.89 -8.26
N GLU A 79 -20.31 -3.53 -9.40
CA GLU A 79 -19.30 -3.76 -10.45
C GLU A 79 -18.73 -2.45 -11.02
N GLU A 80 -19.58 -1.46 -11.23
CA GLU A 80 -19.16 -0.16 -11.76
C GLU A 80 -18.29 0.58 -10.74
N ALA A 81 -18.67 0.54 -9.46
CA ALA A 81 -17.95 1.14 -8.36
C ALA A 81 -16.54 0.52 -8.22
N VAL A 82 -16.47 -0.82 -8.29
CA VAL A 82 -15.21 -1.57 -8.21
C VAL A 82 -14.32 -1.31 -9.44
N HIS A 83 -14.87 -1.40 -10.65
CA HIS A 83 -14.11 -1.25 -11.90
C HIS A 83 -13.55 0.18 -12.06
N LYS A 84 -14.35 1.21 -11.79
CA LYS A 84 -13.92 2.62 -11.93
C LYS A 84 -12.79 2.99 -10.98
N LEU A 85 -12.76 2.40 -9.79
CA LEU A 85 -11.76 2.72 -8.76
C LEU A 85 -10.54 1.81 -8.78
N HIS A 86 -10.56 0.71 -9.54
CA HIS A 86 -9.48 -0.28 -9.53
C HIS A 86 -8.12 0.33 -9.93
N PHE A 87 -8.06 1.07 -11.04
CA PHE A 87 -6.79 1.60 -11.56
C PHE A 87 -6.25 2.83 -10.81
N SER A 88 -7.10 3.51 -10.05
CA SER A 88 -6.72 4.67 -9.23
C SER A 88 -6.57 4.26 -7.77
N PHE A 89 -7.69 4.10 -7.07
CA PHE A 89 -7.73 3.78 -5.66
C PHE A 89 -7.21 2.37 -5.35
N GLY A 90 -7.46 1.39 -6.21
CA GLY A 90 -6.89 0.04 -6.07
C GLY A 90 -5.37 0.06 -6.15
N ARG A 91 -4.79 0.84 -7.07
CA ARG A 91 -3.34 1.02 -7.14
C ARG A 91 -2.79 1.71 -5.89
N TRP A 92 -3.49 2.70 -5.35
CA TRP A 92 -3.12 3.33 -4.08
C TRP A 92 -3.08 2.29 -2.95
N ILE A 93 -4.11 1.43 -2.83
CA ILE A 93 -4.17 0.34 -1.84
C ILE A 93 -2.96 -0.59 -1.99
N ILE A 94 -2.67 -1.06 -3.21
CA ILE A 94 -1.57 -1.98 -3.49
C ILE A 94 -0.23 -1.41 -3.02
N LEU A 95 0.04 -0.14 -3.34
CA LEU A 95 1.31 0.51 -3.03
C LEU A 95 1.43 0.86 -1.54
N ASN A 96 0.40 1.48 -0.96
CA ASN A 96 0.45 1.97 0.42
C ASN A 96 0.35 0.83 1.44
N TRP A 97 -0.35 -0.25 1.10
CA TRP A 97 -0.48 -1.42 1.97
C TRP A 97 0.46 -2.57 1.59
N GLY A 98 1.41 -2.34 0.68
CA GLY A 98 2.57 -3.20 0.43
C GLY A 98 2.23 -4.61 -0.06
N PHE A 99 1.43 -4.73 -1.13
CA PHE A 99 0.96 -6.05 -1.58
C PHE A 99 1.99 -6.86 -2.38
N TYR A 100 2.98 -6.23 -3.02
CA TYR A 100 4.01 -6.95 -3.79
C TYR A 100 5.08 -7.57 -2.90
N GLU A 101 5.62 -6.79 -1.96
CA GLU A 101 6.70 -7.20 -1.05
C GLU A 101 6.17 -7.86 0.23
N GLY A 102 4.84 -7.84 0.43
CA GLY A 102 4.19 -8.38 1.61
C GLY A 102 3.92 -7.35 2.69
N SER A 103 2.87 -7.61 3.46
CA SER A 103 2.45 -6.84 4.63
C SER A 103 1.53 -7.70 5.48
N ARG A 104 1.26 -7.30 6.73
CA ARG A 104 0.32 -8.05 7.58
C ARG A 104 -1.08 -8.19 6.95
N LEU A 105 -1.53 -7.17 6.21
CA LEU A 105 -2.78 -7.23 5.45
C LEU A 105 -2.71 -8.23 4.31
N SER A 106 -1.67 -8.16 3.47
CA SER A 106 -1.57 -9.06 2.30
C SER A 106 -1.41 -10.51 2.74
N ASP A 107 -0.68 -10.79 3.82
CA ASP A 107 -0.62 -12.11 4.44
C ASP A 107 -2.00 -12.59 4.94
N SER A 108 -2.76 -11.73 5.62
CA SER A 108 -4.13 -12.03 6.04
C SER A 108 -5.02 -12.40 4.85
N LEU A 109 -4.93 -11.69 3.73
CA LEU A 109 -5.68 -11.99 2.50
C LEU A 109 -5.20 -13.27 1.80
N ARG A 110 -3.90 -13.56 1.80
CA ARG A 110 -3.35 -14.82 1.28
C ARG A 110 -3.87 -16.03 2.06
N LYS A 111 -3.99 -15.91 3.39
CA LYS A 111 -4.60 -16.94 4.24
C LYS A 111 -6.08 -17.18 3.92
N MET A 112 -6.76 -16.20 3.31
CA MET A 112 -8.12 -16.34 2.78
C MET A 112 -8.16 -16.90 1.34
N GLY A 113 -7.01 -17.18 0.73
CA GLY A 113 -6.90 -17.70 -0.64
C GLY A 113 -6.79 -16.64 -1.74
N ILE A 114 -6.54 -15.37 -1.38
CA ILE A 114 -6.45 -14.25 -2.33
C ILE A 114 -4.98 -13.85 -2.47
N PHE A 115 -4.35 -14.23 -3.59
CA PHE A 115 -2.89 -14.13 -3.74
C PHE A 115 -2.40 -12.97 -4.58
N HIS A 116 -3.13 -12.59 -5.63
CA HIS A 116 -2.68 -11.55 -6.56
C HIS A 116 -2.99 -10.15 -6.01
N PRO A 117 -2.05 -9.18 -6.03
CA PRO A 117 -2.28 -7.82 -5.54
C PRO A 117 -3.52 -7.13 -6.11
N ASP A 118 -3.76 -7.25 -7.42
CA ASP A 118 -4.98 -6.72 -8.04
C ASP A 118 -6.26 -7.35 -7.51
N TYR A 119 -6.25 -8.66 -7.23
CA TYR A 119 -7.40 -9.35 -6.65
C TYR A 119 -7.60 -8.96 -5.20
N MET A 120 -6.54 -8.79 -4.42
CA MET A 120 -6.60 -8.28 -3.04
C MET A 120 -7.24 -6.89 -3.00
N ALA A 121 -6.76 -5.97 -3.85
CA ALA A 121 -7.29 -4.60 -3.90
C ALA A 121 -8.74 -4.57 -4.37
N ARG A 122 -9.08 -5.34 -5.42
CA ARG A 122 -10.45 -5.46 -5.90
C ARG A 122 -11.38 -6.03 -4.84
N PHE A 123 -10.94 -7.07 -4.13
CA PHE A 123 -11.67 -7.69 -3.04
C PHE A 123 -11.93 -6.71 -1.90
N ILE A 124 -10.93 -5.92 -1.48
CA ILE A 124 -11.10 -4.88 -0.46
C ILE A 124 -12.10 -3.82 -0.92
N ILE A 125 -11.98 -3.31 -2.15
CA ILE A 125 -12.87 -2.27 -2.68
C ILE A 125 -14.31 -2.77 -2.71
N ARG A 126 -14.54 -4.00 -3.20
CA ARG A 126 -15.86 -4.62 -3.21
C ARG A 126 -16.40 -4.81 -1.79
N SER A 127 -15.57 -5.29 -0.88
CA SER A 127 -15.93 -5.48 0.53
C SER A 127 -16.31 -4.15 1.20
N PHE A 128 -15.63 -3.05 0.84
CA PHE A 128 -15.96 -1.71 1.32
C PHE A 128 -17.29 -1.21 0.75
N HIS A 129 -17.57 -1.45 -0.54
CA HIS A 129 -18.87 -1.12 -1.12
C HIS A 129 -20.01 -1.86 -0.40
N ARG A 130 -19.82 -3.16 -0.16
CA ARG A 130 -20.79 -4.01 0.52
C ARG A 130 -21.00 -3.61 1.98
N SER A 131 -19.94 -3.27 2.72
CA SER A 131 -20.06 -2.83 4.12
C SER A 131 -20.87 -1.53 4.24
N LEU A 132 -20.67 -0.58 3.32
CA LEU A 132 -21.46 0.65 3.26
C LEU A 132 -22.94 0.41 2.94
N ASN A 133 -23.25 -0.71 2.28
CA ASN A 133 -24.59 -1.12 1.86
C ASN A 133 -25.22 -2.23 2.72
N GLY A 134 -24.58 -2.65 3.82
CA GLY A 134 -25.08 -3.72 4.68
C GLY A 134 -25.20 -5.08 3.97
N ARG A 135 -24.39 -5.32 2.94
CA ARG A 135 -24.37 -6.58 2.18
C ARG A 135 -23.33 -7.55 2.76
N PRO A 136 -23.57 -8.87 2.67
CA PRO A 136 -22.61 -9.86 3.14
C PRO A 136 -21.33 -9.87 2.30
N ILE A 137 -20.19 -10.03 2.97
CA ILE A 137 -18.87 -10.18 2.36
C ILE A 137 -18.59 -11.68 2.24
N ASP A 138 -18.56 -12.20 1.01
CA ASP A 138 -18.28 -13.61 0.71
C ASP A 138 -16.92 -13.73 0.02
N VAL A 139 -15.94 -14.33 0.69
CA VAL A 139 -14.59 -14.51 0.15
C VAL A 139 -14.58 -15.27 -1.18
N LYS A 140 -15.42 -16.31 -1.33
CA LYS A 140 -15.39 -17.18 -2.52
C LYS A 140 -16.27 -16.66 -3.66
N GLY A 141 -17.38 -16.02 -3.36
CA GLY A 141 -18.32 -15.46 -4.35
C GLY A 141 -17.97 -14.06 -4.87
N GLN A 142 -16.81 -13.49 -4.51
CA GLN A 142 -16.40 -12.12 -4.87
C GLN A 142 -15.16 -12.03 -5.77
N LEU A 143 -14.51 -13.17 -6.02
CA LEU A 143 -13.29 -13.29 -6.83
C LEU A 143 -13.65 -13.53 -8.30
#